data_AF-Q10A79-F1
#
_entry.id   AF-Q10A79-F1
#
_cell.length_a   1.000
_cell.length_b   1.000
_cell.length_c   1.000
_cell.angle_alpha   90.00
_cell.angle_beta   90.00
_cell.angle_gamma   90.00
#
_symmetry.space_group_name_H-M   'P 1'
#
loop_
_entity.id
_entity.type
_entity.pdbx_description
1 polymer ?
#
loop_
_entity_poly.entity_id
_entity_poly.type
_entity_poly.pdbx_seq_one_letter_code
_entity_poly.pdbx_strand_id
1 'polypeptide(L)'
;MPDYTEYGHADQLLSFGSNDVSTEANKPGNGVETLASNQNEGADELENQNSLYESTTPDKSFASSGIPAPTLLSAALRVRTGQIMVPAAVDPAQASALAALQVLKVIEPDAQAGDLCTRREYARWLVVASNCLSRNTSSKVYPAMYIENVTELAFDDITPEDFDFPFIQGLAEAGLISSKLSRSDMNVPLDVDNLHNLFSPECPVSRQDLVSWKMALDKRQLPEVDKTSMYKASGYMDVDKINAAAWPALVADLDAGDQSITALAFGFTRLFQPDKPVTKGQVALALSTGDSADVVMEELARIEAEKIAEDAVNAHGELVAQVEKDLNATFERELTKEREKIERLEKLAEEARVELDKLRAERVEENNALIRGRASVESEMEVLSKLRSEVEEQLQSVLSKKVEISFEKNRIEKLQTEIENDRQAVVQLQYELEVERKALSMAR
;
A
#
# COMPACT_ATOMS: atom_id res chain seq x y z
N MET A 1 3.91 -44.24 12.23
CA MET A 1 3.45 -45.54 11.72
C MET A 1 1.96 -45.47 11.49
N PRO A 2 1.43 -46.05 10.41
CA PRO A 2 1.85 -46.00 8.99
C PRO A 2 0.69 -45.33 8.15
N ASP A 3 0.74 -45.06 6.86
CA ASP A 3 1.33 -45.82 5.77
C ASP A 3 1.70 -44.95 4.56
N TYR A 4 2.78 -45.39 3.93
CA TYR A 4 3.37 -44.94 2.67
C TYR A 4 2.62 -45.58 1.49
N THR A 5 2.39 -44.85 0.41
CA THR A 5 2.30 -45.45 -0.93
C THR A 5 3.06 -44.60 -1.94
N GLU A 6 4.01 -45.28 -2.57
CA GLU A 6 4.92 -44.84 -3.62
C GLU A 6 4.60 -45.66 -4.89
N TYR A 7 4.43 -44.99 -6.02
CA TYR A 7 4.59 -45.46 -7.41
C TYR A 7 4.51 -44.18 -8.26
N GLY A 8 5.42 -43.80 -9.16
CA GLY A 8 6.45 -44.54 -9.88
C GLY A 8 6.37 -44.14 -11.36
N HIS A 9 7.25 -43.22 -11.78
CA HIS A 9 7.81 -42.93 -13.13
C HIS A 9 6.96 -43.04 -14.41
N ALA A 10 7.01 -41.99 -15.25
CA ALA A 10 7.70 -42.04 -16.55
C ALA A 10 7.79 -40.65 -17.22
N ASP A 11 8.96 -40.40 -17.80
CA ASP A 11 9.37 -39.24 -18.57
C ASP A 11 8.48 -38.92 -19.78
N GLN A 12 8.35 -37.62 -20.08
CA GLN A 12 8.35 -37.16 -21.48
C GLN A 12 8.81 -35.70 -21.61
N LEU A 13 10.02 -35.59 -22.16
CA LEU A 13 10.64 -34.44 -22.80
C LEU A 13 9.67 -33.73 -23.76
N LEU A 14 9.49 -32.42 -23.61
CA LEU A 14 9.23 -31.51 -24.73
C LEU A 14 9.96 -30.18 -24.53
N SER A 15 11.04 -30.04 -25.29
CA SER A 15 11.78 -28.82 -25.58
C SER A 15 10.91 -27.93 -26.49
N PHE A 16 10.63 -26.69 -26.07
CA PHE A 16 10.03 -25.68 -26.95
C PHE A 16 11.15 -24.84 -27.55
N GLY A 17 11.35 -25.04 -28.86
CA GLY A 17 12.40 -24.43 -29.65
C GLY A 17 12.12 -22.98 -30.05
N SER A 18 13.24 -22.29 -30.31
CA SER A 18 13.38 -21.00 -30.98
C SER A 18 12.60 -20.92 -32.30
N ASN A 19 12.01 -19.75 -32.54
CA ASN A 19 11.69 -19.26 -33.87
C ASN A 19 12.68 -18.15 -34.23
N ASP A 20 13.76 -18.51 -34.92
CA ASP A 20 14.56 -17.58 -35.73
C ASP A 20 14.11 -17.71 -37.19
N VAL A 21 13.62 -16.59 -37.74
CA VAL A 21 13.33 -16.43 -39.17
C VAL A 21 14.54 -15.75 -39.81
N SER A 22 15.34 -16.53 -40.51
CA SER A 22 16.37 -16.06 -41.44
C SER A 22 15.73 -15.76 -42.79
N THR A 23 16.06 -14.61 -43.39
CA THR A 23 15.84 -14.36 -44.82
C THR A 23 17.19 -14.14 -45.50
N GLU A 24 17.55 -15.08 -46.38
CA GLU A 24 18.67 -15.03 -47.34
C GLU A 24 18.54 -13.83 -48.28
N ALA A 25 19.60 -13.02 -48.41
CA ALA A 25 20.65 -13.09 -49.44
C ALA A 25 20.20 -12.66 -50.85
N ASN A 26 20.77 -11.55 -51.34
CA ASN A 26 21.01 -11.33 -52.77
C ASN A 26 22.15 -10.30 -52.99
N LYS A 27 23.32 -10.82 -53.37
CA LYS A 27 24.33 -10.19 -54.22
C LYS A 27 24.81 -11.29 -55.17
N PRO A 28 25.08 -10.98 -56.45
CA PRO A 28 26.47 -10.86 -56.89
C PRO A 28 26.67 -9.71 -57.89
N GLY A 29 27.81 -9.02 -57.90
CA GLY A 29 28.96 -9.30 -58.80
C GLY A 29 28.90 -8.31 -59.98
N ASN A 30 29.96 -7.72 -60.56
CA ASN A 30 31.39 -7.93 -60.56
C ASN A 30 32.05 -6.58 -60.90
N GLY A 31 33.26 -6.34 -60.38
CA GLY A 31 34.14 -5.28 -60.88
C GLY A 31 35.01 -5.74 -62.05
N VAL A 32 35.64 -4.80 -62.74
CA VAL A 32 36.96 -4.96 -63.40
C VAL A 32 37.66 -3.59 -63.39
N GLU A 33 38.92 -3.61 -62.97
CA GLU A 33 39.96 -2.56 -62.99
C GLU A 33 40.21 -2.07 -64.45
N THR A 34 40.94 -1.00 -64.78
CA THR A 34 42.41 -0.94 -64.77
C THR A 34 42.89 0.35 -65.48
N LEU A 35 43.80 1.07 -64.82
CA LEU A 35 45.02 1.78 -65.28
C LEU A 35 45.08 2.70 -66.54
N ALA A 36 45.48 3.94 -66.25
CA ALA A 36 46.73 4.61 -66.66
C ALA A 36 46.91 5.31 -68.04
N SER A 37 47.07 6.64 -67.92
CA SER A 37 48.25 7.46 -68.30
C SER A 37 48.46 7.99 -69.73
N ASN A 38 48.44 9.34 -69.77
CA ASN A 38 49.35 10.29 -70.43
C ASN A 38 49.65 10.17 -71.93
N GLN A 39 49.30 11.23 -72.68
CA GLN A 39 50.21 11.89 -73.62
C GLN A 39 50.06 13.41 -73.54
N ASN A 40 51.21 14.07 -73.39
CA ASN A 40 51.45 15.50 -73.41
C ASN A 40 51.91 15.88 -74.84
N GLU A 41 51.63 17.11 -75.28
CA GLU A 41 52.59 18.08 -75.85
C GLU A 41 51.90 19.12 -76.75
N GLY A 42 52.28 20.39 -76.55
CA GLY A 42 52.23 21.40 -77.61
C GLY A 42 51.81 22.81 -77.21
N ALA A 43 52.81 23.61 -76.82
CA ALA A 43 53.02 25.04 -77.15
C ALA A 43 53.18 26.01 -75.96
N ASP A 44 54.46 26.33 -75.72
CA ASP A 44 55.05 27.59 -75.22
C ASP A 44 54.40 28.86 -75.85
N GLU A 45 54.49 30.09 -75.34
CA GLU A 45 55.63 30.75 -74.68
C GLU A 45 55.20 32.10 -74.02
N LEU A 46 55.71 32.29 -72.81
CA LEU A 46 56.08 33.50 -72.05
C LEU A 46 55.66 34.91 -72.54
N GLU A 47 55.08 35.68 -71.59
CA GLU A 47 55.66 36.98 -71.27
C GLU A 47 55.58 37.28 -69.76
N ASN A 48 56.69 37.80 -69.26
CA ASN A 48 57.12 37.92 -67.88
C ASN A 48 57.27 39.41 -67.57
N GLN A 49 56.74 39.90 -66.44
CA GLN A 49 57.39 40.97 -65.68
C GLN A 49 56.83 41.08 -64.25
N ASN A 50 57.73 40.86 -63.31
CA ASN A 50 57.58 40.90 -61.85
C ASN A 50 57.44 42.31 -61.25
N SER A 51 56.94 42.29 -60.00
CA SER A 51 57.30 43.13 -58.84
C SER A 51 56.23 44.15 -58.41
N LEU A 52 55.94 44.36 -57.13
CA LEU A 52 56.11 43.64 -55.87
C LEU A 52 55.25 44.47 -54.85
N TYR A 53 54.98 43.90 -53.68
CA TYR A 53 54.48 44.51 -52.42
C TYR A 53 53.25 45.45 -52.46
N GLU A 54 52.10 44.93 -51.98
CA GLU A 54 51.55 45.22 -50.64
C GLU A 54 50.11 44.70 -50.58
N SER A 55 49.88 43.59 -49.87
CA SER A 55 48.51 43.19 -49.53
C SER A 55 48.47 42.71 -48.09
N THR A 56 47.81 43.54 -47.31
CA THR A 56 47.47 43.44 -45.91
C THR A 56 46.70 42.14 -45.62
N THR A 57 46.98 41.57 -44.46
CA THR A 57 46.31 40.45 -43.79
C THR A 57 44.82 40.24 -44.12
N PRO A 58 44.35 38.98 -44.20
CA PRO A 58 43.02 38.63 -43.75
C PRO A 58 43.12 37.98 -42.37
N ASP A 59 42.83 38.77 -41.32
CA ASP A 59 42.35 38.26 -40.05
C ASP A 59 41.22 37.27 -40.35
N LYS A 60 41.43 35.98 -40.06
CA LYS A 60 40.34 35.01 -39.97
C LYS A 60 39.61 35.27 -38.66
N SER A 61 38.83 36.35 -38.65
CA SER A 61 37.77 36.56 -37.68
C SER A 61 36.76 35.42 -37.88
N PHE A 62 36.80 34.42 -37.00
CA PHE A 62 35.73 33.45 -36.87
C PHE A 62 34.42 34.22 -36.70
N ALA A 63 33.46 33.98 -37.59
CA ALA A 63 32.15 34.62 -37.55
C ALA A 63 31.34 34.07 -36.37
N SER A 64 31.70 34.50 -35.17
CA SER A 64 30.93 34.33 -33.94
C SER A 64 29.92 35.47 -33.83
N SER A 65 28.83 35.38 -34.58
CA SER A 65 27.70 36.27 -34.38
C SER A 65 26.54 35.43 -33.85
N GLY A 66 26.30 35.52 -32.54
CA GLY A 66 25.04 35.04 -31.96
C GLY A 66 23.88 35.79 -32.62
N ILE A 67 22.74 35.12 -32.80
CA ILE A 67 21.54 35.77 -33.33
C ILE A 67 21.17 36.91 -32.37
N PRO A 68 21.10 38.17 -32.81
CA PRO A 68 20.84 39.30 -31.92
C PRO A 68 19.46 39.14 -31.27
N ALA A 69 19.41 39.30 -29.95
CA ALA A 69 18.16 39.27 -29.22
C ALA A 69 17.24 40.41 -29.71
N PRO A 70 15.92 40.17 -29.88
CA PRO A 70 14.96 41.23 -30.20
C PRO A 70 15.06 42.36 -29.17
N THR A 71 15.37 43.56 -29.62
CA THR A 71 15.62 44.69 -28.73
C THR A 71 14.28 45.33 -28.30
N LEU A 72 13.82 45.01 -27.10
CA LEU A 72 12.94 45.89 -26.34
C LEU A 72 13.65 46.30 -25.06
N LEU A 73 13.91 47.61 -24.96
CA LEU A 73 14.53 48.27 -23.83
C LEU A 73 13.70 48.07 -22.54
N SER A 74 14.35 47.65 -21.47
CA SER A 74 14.18 48.33 -20.18
C SER A 74 15.44 48.24 -19.35
N ALA A 75 15.88 49.43 -18.95
CA ALA A 75 16.96 49.68 -18.03
C ALA A 75 16.53 49.39 -16.59
N ALA A 76 17.54 49.23 -15.74
CA ALA A 76 17.52 49.11 -14.28
C ALA A 76 17.34 47.69 -13.72
N LEU A 77 18.49 47.09 -13.35
CA LEU A 77 18.68 46.51 -12.01
C LEU A 77 20.19 46.28 -11.79
N ARG A 78 20.80 47.17 -11.00
CA ARG A 78 22.07 46.86 -10.31
C ARG A 78 21.68 46.13 -9.03
N VAL A 79 21.98 44.84 -8.93
CA VAL A 79 21.91 44.09 -7.67
C VAL A 79 23.30 43.51 -7.39
N ARG A 80 23.81 43.76 -6.18
CA ARG A 80 25.03 43.16 -5.64
C ARG A 80 24.74 41.74 -5.16
N THR A 81 25.52 40.80 -5.68
CA THR A 81 26.03 39.55 -5.08
C THR A 81 25.11 38.70 -4.19
N GLY A 82 24.75 37.53 -4.73
CA GLY A 82 24.58 36.28 -3.99
C GLY A 82 23.17 35.68 -3.97
N GLN A 83 22.13 36.51 -4.01
CA GLN A 83 20.76 36.02 -3.89
C GLN A 83 20.20 35.63 -5.26
N ILE A 84 19.70 34.39 -5.34
CA ILE A 84 18.91 33.89 -6.47
C ILE A 84 17.63 34.74 -6.55
N MET A 85 17.60 35.74 -7.42
CA MET A 85 16.43 36.61 -7.60
C MET A 85 15.30 35.93 -8.38
N VAL A 86 15.62 34.87 -9.13
CA VAL A 86 14.67 34.02 -9.85
C VAL A 86 15.10 32.58 -9.57
N PRO A 87 14.27 31.77 -8.88
CA PRO A 87 14.60 30.38 -8.59
C PRO A 87 15.03 29.66 -9.87
N ALA A 88 16.18 28.98 -9.84
CA ALA A 88 16.57 28.12 -10.95
C ALA A 88 15.49 27.04 -11.09
N ALA A 89 14.95 26.88 -12.30
CA ALA A 89 14.13 25.71 -12.58
C ALA A 89 15.01 24.47 -12.38
N VAL A 90 14.68 23.66 -11.37
CA VAL A 90 15.43 22.44 -11.07
C VAL A 90 15.01 21.38 -12.08
N ASP A 91 15.96 20.92 -12.87
CA ASP A 91 15.77 19.83 -13.80
C ASP A 91 15.50 18.51 -13.03
N PRO A 92 14.52 17.69 -13.44
CA PRO A 92 14.25 16.42 -12.77
C PRO A 92 15.48 15.52 -12.60
N ALA A 93 16.42 15.50 -13.55
CA ALA A 93 17.65 14.72 -13.41
C ALA A 93 18.55 15.24 -12.28
N GLN A 94 18.63 16.56 -12.09
CA GLN A 94 19.36 17.17 -10.98
C GLN A 94 18.73 16.85 -9.62
N ALA A 95 17.39 16.88 -9.54
CA ALA A 95 16.66 16.51 -8.32
C ALA A 95 16.85 15.03 -7.98
N SER A 96 16.74 14.14 -8.96
CA SER A 96 16.95 12.70 -8.77
C SER A 96 18.39 12.38 -8.36
N ALA A 97 19.39 12.98 -9.03
CA ALA A 97 20.80 12.79 -8.67
C ALA A 97 21.08 13.24 -7.22
N LEU A 98 20.54 14.40 -6.81
CA LEU A 98 20.68 14.89 -5.45
C LEU A 98 20.01 13.94 -4.43
N ALA A 99 18.80 13.47 -4.71
CA ALA A 99 18.10 12.51 -3.83
C ALA A 99 18.89 11.20 -3.66
N ALA A 100 19.43 10.64 -4.74
CA ALA A 100 20.26 9.45 -4.68
C ALA A 100 21.53 9.68 -3.85
N LEU A 101 22.23 10.80 -4.06
CA LEU A 101 23.42 11.14 -3.30
C LEU A 101 23.13 11.42 -1.81
N GLN A 102 21.93 11.86 -1.45
CA GLN A 102 21.49 11.98 -0.05
C GLN A 102 21.26 10.62 0.60
N VAL A 103 20.62 9.68 -0.10
CA VAL A 103 20.45 8.29 0.38
C VAL A 103 21.81 7.61 0.57
N LEU A 104 22.74 7.87 -0.35
CA LEU A 104 24.13 7.42 -0.29
C LEU A 104 25.00 8.16 0.74
N LYS A 105 24.45 9.16 1.43
CA LYS A 105 25.14 9.98 2.45
C LYS A 105 26.37 10.74 1.93
N VAL A 106 26.38 11.06 0.64
CA VAL A 106 27.38 11.93 0.02
C VAL A 106 27.03 13.40 0.25
N ILE A 107 25.73 13.71 0.15
CA ILE A 107 25.16 15.05 0.32
C ILE A 107 24.26 15.06 1.56
N GLU A 108 24.22 16.17 2.29
CA GLU A 108 23.37 16.33 3.47
C GLU A 108 21.87 16.32 3.11
N PRO A 109 21.01 15.75 3.97
CA PRO A 109 19.58 15.56 3.66
C PRO A 109 18.78 16.86 3.55
N ASP A 110 19.29 17.97 4.10
CA ASP A 110 18.66 19.30 4.04
C ASP A 110 19.06 20.10 2.80
N ALA A 111 20.08 19.68 2.05
CA ALA A 111 20.53 20.33 0.83
C ALA A 111 19.43 20.41 -0.23
N GLN A 112 19.18 21.61 -0.76
CA GLN A 112 18.19 21.83 -1.82
C GLN A 112 18.87 22.01 -3.18
N ALA A 113 18.35 21.35 -4.21
CA ALA A 113 18.94 21.36 -5.55
C ALA A 113 19.01 22.76 -6.19
N GLY A 114 18.11 23.67 -5.81
CA GLY A 114 18.07 25.04 -6.31
C GLY A 114 19.08 26.00 -5.67
N ASP A 115 19.67 25.63 -4.53
CA ASP A 115 20.60 26.51 -3.81
C ASP A 115 21.97 26.56 -4.50
N LEU A 116 22.73 27.63 -4.28
CA LEU A 116 24.12 27.69 -4.72
C LEU A 116 24.97 26.74 -3.87
N CYS A 117 25.89 26.03 -4.52
CA CYS A 117 26.87 25.21 -3.83
C CYS A 117 28.12 26.06 -3.53
N THR A 118 28.57 26.05 -2.29
CA THR A 118 29.82 26.69 -1.87
C THR A 118 31.02 25.82 -2.21
N ARG A 119 32.21 26.43 -2.27
CA ARG A 119 33.45 25.69 -2.52
C ARG A 119 33.76 24.67 -1.43
N ARG A 120 33.44 24.96 -0.16
CA ARG A 120 33.61 24.00 0.94
C ARG A 120 32.68 22.79 0.82
N GLU A 121 31.41 23.01 0.49
CA GLU A 121 30.43 21.94 0.31
C GLU A 121 30.87 21.04 -0.84
N TYR A 122 31.27 21.65 -1.96
CA TYR A 122 31.75 20.88 -3.10
C TYR A 122 33.02 20.08 -2.77
N ALA A 123 33.98 20.67 -2.06
CA ALA A 123 35.18 19.95 -1.62
C ALA A 123 34.84 18.74 -0.74
N ARG A 124 33.97 18.92 0.25
CA ARG A 124 33.49 17.83 1.12
C ARG A 124 32.80 16.75 0.29
N TRP A 125 31.82 17.12 -0.53
CA TRP A 125 31.07 16.15 -1.33
C TRP A 125 31.94 15.41 -2.33
N LEU A 126 32.94 16.06 -2.92
CA LEU A 126 33.87 15.43 -3.87
C LEU A 126 34.71 14.33 -3.19
N VAL A 127 35.24 14.61 -1.99
CA VAL A 127 36.02 13.62 -1.20
C VAL A 127 35.13 12.49 -0.68
N VAL A 128 33.93 12.80 -0.19
CA VAL A 128 32.98 11.77 0.29
C VAL A 128 32.52 10.90 -0.88
N ALA A 129 32.14 11.51 -2.01
CA ALA A 129 31.75 10.79 -3.23
C ALA A 129 32.87 9.88 -3.73
N SER A 130 34.11 10.38 -3.79
CA SER A 130 35.29 9.60 -4.16
C SER A 130 35.44 8.33 -3.32
N ASN A 131 35.25 8.43 -1.99
CA ASN A 131 35.40 7.29 -1.10
C ASN A 131 34.22 6.30 -1.14
N CYS A 132 33.00 6.83 -1.21
CA CYS A 132 31.76 6.06 -1.14
C CYS A 132 31.37 5.43 -2.48
N LEU A 133 31.56 6.14 -3.58
CA LEU A 133 31.07 5.74 -4.91
C LEU A 133 32.14 5.04 -5.74
N SER A 134 33.43 5.40 -5.56
CA SER A 134 34.48 4.80 -6.37
C SER A 134 34.77 3.34 -5.97
N ARG A 135 34.68 2.45 -6.95
CA ARG A 135 35.13 1.05 -6.84
C ARG A 135 36.65 0.93 -6.99
N ASN A 136 37.30 1.93 -7.57
CA ASN A 136 38.74 1.93 -7.80
C ASN A 136 39.49 2.61 -6.66
N THR A 137 40.36 1.88 -5.97
CA THR A 137 41.16 2.42 -4.86
C THR A 137 42.14 3.50 -5.31
N SER A 138 42.54 3.52 -6.59
CA SER A 138 43.43 4.56 -7.13
C SER A 138 42.74 5.91 -7.37
N SER A 139 41.41 5.95 -7.36
CA SER A 139 40.62 7.18 -7.55
C SER A 139 40.04 7.71 -6.22
N LYS A 140 40.45 7.11 -5.08
CA LYS A 140 40.03 7.52 -3.74
C LYS A 140 40.92 8.62 -3.20
N VAL A 141 40.32 9.74 -2.82
CA VAL A 141 40.97 10.81 -2.06
C VAL A 141 40.58 10.67 -0.60
N TYR A 142 41.56 10.60 0.28
CA TYR A 142 41.31 10.53 1.72
C TYR A 142 41.26 11.92 2.34
N PRO A 143 40.44 12.13 3.39
CA PRO A 143 40.53 13.33 4.20
C PRO A 143 41.96 13.49 4.76
N ALA A 144 42.50 14.70 4.68
CA ALA A 144 43.83 15.02 5.17
C ALA A 144 43.92 14.86 6.69
N MET A 145 45.10 14.43 7.14
CA MET A 145 45.45 14.40 8.56
C MET A 145 46.29 15.62 8.89
N TYR A 146 45.88 16.39 9.90
CA TYR A 146 46.70 17.47 10.43
C TYR A 146 47.68 16.94 11.48
N ILE A 147 48.97 17.11 11.22
CA ILE A 147 50.04 16.88 12.19
C ILE A 147 50.69 18.23 12.49
N GLU A 148 50.58 18.66 13.74
CA GLU A 148 51.15 19.91 14.20
C GLU A 148 52.66 19.97 13.89
N ASN A 149 53.11 21.09 13.33
CA ASN A 149 54.50 21.35 12.90
C ASN A 149 55.04 20.46 11.76
N VAL A 150 54.20 19.61 11.15
CA VAL A 150 54.58 18.77 10.00
C VAL A 150 53.72 19.09 8.78
N THR A 151 52.40 19.22 8.96
CA THR A 151 51.47 19.53 7.87
C THR A 151 51.60 21.00 7.48
N GLU A 152 51.98 21.26 6.22
CA GLU A 152 51.94 22.59 5.63
C GLU A 152 50.51 22.92 5.16
N LEU A 153 49.97 24.07 5.58
CA LEU A 153 48.63 24.50 5.19
C LEU A 153 48.58 24.89 3.71
N ALA A 154 47.65 24.29 2.98
CA ALA A 154 47.48 24.52 1.54
C ALA A 154 47.01 25.96 1.21
N PHE A 155 46.24 26.57 2.12
CA PHE A 155 45.60 27.88 1.94
C PHE A 155 45.77 28.76 3.19
N ASP A 156 45.73 30.08 3.00
CA ASP A 156 45.91 31.07 4.07
C ASP A 156 44.65 31.29 4.94
N ASP A 157 43.48 31.04 4.38
CA ASP A 157 42.16 31.29 4.99
C ASP A 157 41.48 30.04 5.54
N ILE A 158 42.20 28.91 5.60
CA ILE A 158 41.72 27.63 6.11
C ILE A 158 42.64 27.19 7.25
N THR A 159 42.06 27.02 8.44
CA THR A 159 42.79 26.58 9.65
C THR A 159 42.43 25.14 10.03
N PRO A 160 43.26 24.45 10.82
CA PRO A 160 42.96 23.08 11.28
C PRO A 160 41.67 22.93 12.07
N GLU A 161 41.13 24.01 12.65
CA GLU A 161 39.87 24.04 13.38
C GLU A 161 38.63 24.11 12.47
N ASP A 162 38.80 24.36 11.18
CA ASP A 162 37.71 24.35 10.21
C ASP A 162 37.13 22.94 10.08
N PHE A 163 35.81 22.81 10.18
CA PHE A 163 35.13 21.51 10.05
C PHE A 163 35.42 20.83 8.71
N ASP A 164 35.58 21.59 7.62
CA ASP A 164 35.91 21.05 6.31
C ASP A 164 37.40 21.05 5.99
N PHE A 165 38.26 21.37 6.98
CA PHE A 165 39.72 21.32 6.83
C PHE A 165 40.19 20.00 6.19
N PRO A 166 39.79 18.81 6.69
CA PRO A 166 40.31 17.54 6.16
C PRO A 166 39.98 17.34 4.68
N PHE A 167 38.82 17.83 4.21
CA PHE A 167 38.40 17.66 2.82
C PHE A 167 39.11 18.65 1.90
N ILE A 168 39.19 19.92 2.30
CA ILE A 168 39.84 20.98 1.51
C ILE A 168 41.34 20.72 1.41
N GLN A 169 41.99 20.47 2.55
CA GLN A 169 43.41 20.15 2.59
C GLN A 169 43.69 18.84 1.84
N GLY A 170 42.85 17.81 1.97
CA GLY A 170 43.03 16.52 1.29
C GLY A 170 43.02 16.63 -0.24
N LEU A 171 42.12 17.46 -0.80
CA LEU A 171 42.11 17.74 -2.24
C LEU A 171 43.38 18.47 -2.71
N ALA A 172 43.89 19.40 -1.90
CA ALA A 172 45.10 20.15 -2.22
C ALA A 172 46.36 19.28 -2.14
N GLU A 173 46.47 18.43 -1.11
CA GLU A 173 47.56 17.46 -0.95
C GLU A 173 47.54 16.39 -2.05
N ALA A 174 46.35 16.02 -2.54
CA ALA A 174 46.20 15.15 -3.71
C ALA A 174 46.56 15.84 -5.04
N GLY A 175 46.83 17.15 -5.04
CA GLY A 175 47.17 17.93 -6.23
C GLY A 175 45.98 18.19 -7.17
N LEU A 176 44.74 17.97 -6.70
CA LEU A 176 43.52 18.15 -7.51
C LEU A 176 43.10 19.62 -7.60
N ILE A 177 43.45 20.42 -6.59
CA ILE A 177 43.20 21.86 -6.55
C ILE A 177 44.51 22.61 -6.35
N SER A 178 44.68 23.72 -7.07
CA SER A 178 45.90 24.52 -6.97
C SER A 178 46.04 25.16 -5.58
N SER A 179 47.20 25.00 -4.96
CA SER A 179 47.47 25.47 -3.60
C SER A 179 48.94 25.87 -3.43
N LYS A 180 49.36 26.23 -2.21
CA LYS A 180 50.79 26.50 -1.93
C LYS A 180 51.66 25.25 -2.18
N LEU A 181 51.10 24.07 -1.92
CA LEU A 181 51.77 22.79 -2.02
C LEU A 181 52.13 22.42 -3.47
N SER A 182 51.34 22.87 -4.44
CA SER A 182 51.56 22.58 -5.86
C SER A 182 52.41 23.63 -6.59
N ARG A 183 52.74 24.75 -5.92
CA ARG A 183 53.44 25.89 -6.56
C ARG A 183 54.96 25.74 -6.56
N SER A 184 55.55 24.95 -5.67
CA SER A 184 57.00 24.76 -5.59
C SER A 184 57.63 24.12 -6.84
N ASP A 185 56.83 23.36 -7.60
CA ASP A 185 57.29 22.64 -8.80
C ASP A 185 57.05 23.40 -10.12
N MET A 186 56.30 24.51 -10.07
CA MET A 186 56.03 25.34 -11.24
C MET A 186 57.06 26.46 -11.28
N ASN A 187 57.99 26.42 -12.27
CA ASN A 187 59.00 27.46 -12.53
C ASN A 187 58.37 28.82 -12.90
N VAL A 188 57.62 29.43 -11.99
CA VAL A 188 56.98 30.73 -12.15
C VAL A 188 57.91 31.79 -11.57
N PRO A 189 58.29 32.83 -12.34
CA PRO A 189 59.08 33.94 -11.84
C PRO A 189 58.39 34.59 -10.63
N LEU A 190 59.16 34.86 -9.58
CA LEU A 190 58.73 35.43 -8.28
C LEU A 190 58.10 36.84 -8.34
N ASP A 191 57.93 37.42 -9.52
CA ASP A 191 57.45 38.79 -9.71
C ASP A 191 56.04 38.80 -10.31
N VAL A 192 55.00 38.61 -9.49
CA VAL A 192 53.72 39.36 -9.50
C VAL A 192 52.99 39.05 -8.18
N ASP A 193 52.61 40.09 -7.43
CA ASP A 193 51.79 40.11 -6.21
C ASP A 193 50.55 39.17 -6.23
N ASN A 194 50.72 37.88 -5.92
CA ASN A 194 49.65 36.99 -5.46
C ASN A 194 50.12 36.30 -4.18
N LEU A 195 50.23 37.13 -3.13
CA LEU A 195 50.86 36.84 -1.84
C LEU A 195 49.97 36.03 -0.89
N HIS A 196 48.72 35.75 -1.25
CA HIS A 196 47.82 34.89 -0.48
C HIS A 196 47.13 33.86 -1.36
N ASN A 197 47.34 32.58 -1.06
CA ASN A 197 46.60 31.49 -1.67
C ASN A 197 45.33 31.26 -0.84
N LEU A 198 44.25 31.93 -1.22
CA LEU A 198 42.96 31.86 -0.54
C LEU A 198 42.08 30.80 -1.21
N PHE A 199 41.48 29.91 -0.41
CA PHE A 199 40.50 28.94 -0.88
C PHE A 199 39.12 29.57 -1.09
N SER A 200 38.77 30.58 -0.27
CA SER A 200 37.46 31.24 -0.23
C SER A 200 36.30 30.26 -0.01
N PRO A 201 36.20 29.60 1.16
CA PRO A 201 35.29 28.48 1.39
C PRO A 201 33.81 28.83 1.17
N GLU A 202 33.40 30.04 1.55
CA GLU A 202 32.02 30.52 1.48
C GLU A 202 31.63 31.04 0.08
N CYS A 203 32.59 31.18 -0.84
CA CYS A 203 32.27 31.58 -2.21
C CYS A 203 31.58 30.42 -2.95
N PRO A 204 30.60 30.72 -3.83
CA PRO A 204 30.02 29.72 -4.70
C PRO A 204 31.09 29.05 -5.59
N VAL A 205 30.96 27.75 -5.82
CA VAL A 205 31.77 27.05 -6.82
C VAL A 205 31.40 27.52 -8.22
N SER A 206 32.41 27.74 -9.06
CA SER A 206 32.27 28.18 -10.44
C SER A 206 32.09 26.99 -11.40
N ARG A 207 31.57 27.23 -12.60
CA ARG A 207 31.44 26.17 -13.63
C ARG A 207 32.79 25.55 -13.98
N GLN A 208 33.83 26.37 -14.14
CA GLN A 208 35.15 25.85 -14.46
C GLN A 208 35.73 25.02 -13.31
N ASP A 209 35.54 25.42 -12.06
CA ASP A 209 36.04 24.67 -10.90
C ASP A 209 35.29 23.33 -10.74
N LEU A 210 33.97 23.34 -10.95
CA LEU A 210 33.15 22.12 -10.92
C LEU A 210 33.72 21.06 -11.86
N VAL A 211 33.89 21.41 -13.14
CA VAL A 211 34.40 20.49 -14.16
C VAL A 211 35.87 20.15 -13.89
N SER A 212 36.70 21.15 -13.56
CA SER A 212 38.14 20.93 -13.38
C SER A 212 38.46 19.96 -12.25
N TRP A 213 37.83 20.15 -11.08
CA TRP A 213 38.12 19.32 -9.91
C TRP A 213 37.57 17.91 -10.10
N LYS A 214 36.37 17.76 -10.69
CA LYS A 214 35.78 16.45 -10.96
C LYS A 214 36.59 15.68 -12.00
N MET A 215 36.98 16.31 -13.09
CA MET A 215 37.76 15.65 -14.14
C MET A 215 39.17 15.30 -13.68
N ALA A 216 39.81 16.12 -12.85
CA ALA A 216 41.10 15.79 -12.25
C ALA A 216 40.99 14.58 -11.31
N LEU A 217 39.86 14.42 -10.62
CA LEU A 217 39.59 13.26 -9.77
C LEU A 217 39.37 11.99 -10.60
N ASP A 218 38.53 12.06 -11.64
CA ASP A 218 38.18 10.90 -12.47
C ASP A 218 39.34 10.45 -13.36
N LYS A 219 40.10 11.41 -13.91
CA LYS A 219 41.18 11.17 -14.87
C LYS A 219 42.52 11.58 -14.28
N ARG A 220 43.30 10.59 -13.86
CA ARG A 220 44.68 10.77 -13.36
C ARG A 220 45.60 11.52 -14.33
N GLN A 221 45.37 11.38 -15.64
CA GLN A 221 46.11 12.11 -16.67
C GLN A 221 45.14 12.84 -17.59
N LEU A 222 45.28 14.17 -17.64
CA LEU A 222 44.52 15.05 -18.52
C LEU A 222 45.33 15.32 -19.79
N PRO A 223 44.67 15.60 -20.94
CA PRO A 223 45.35 15.88 -22.19
C PRO A 223 46.11 17.21 -22.14
N GLU A 224 47.23 17.30 -22.87
CA GLU A 224 47.86 18.59 -23.12
C GLU A 224 47.02 19.37 -24.14
N VAL A 225 46.62 20.59 -23.78
CA VAL A 225 45.70 21.40 -24.59
C VAL A 225 46.28 22.79 -24.79
N ASP A 226 46.40 23.19 -26.05
CA ASP A 226 46.67 24.57 -26.44
C ASP A 226 45.35 25.33 -26.69
N LYS A 227 45.45 26.66 -26.76
CA LYS A 227 44.29 27.53 -26.98
C LYS A 227 43.51 27.16 -28.25
N THR A 228 44.24 26.80 -29.32
CA THR A 228 43.66 26.44 -30.62
C THR A 228 42.82 25.16 -30.53
N SER A 229 43.30 24.16 -29.80
CA SER A 229 42.58 22.91 -29.57
C SER A 229 41.34 23.14 -28.69
N MET A 230 41.44 23.99 -27.67
CA MET A 230 40.29 24.35 -26.82
C MET A 230 39.15 25.02 -27.62
N TYR A 231 39.45 25.95 -28.54
CA TYR A 231 38.40 26.55 -29.39
C TYR A 231 37.72 25.52 -30.29
N LYS A 232 38.50 24.59 -30.85
CA LYS A 232 37.97 23.55 -31.76
C LYS A 232 37.10 22.53 -31.02
N ALA A 233 37.53 22.10 -29.84
CA ALA A 233 36.82 21.10 -29.05
C ALA A 233 35.54 21.67 -28.42
N SER A 234 35.59 22.88 -27.87
CA SER A 234 34.47 23.45 -27.11
C SER A 234 33.42 24.19 -27.94
N GLY A 235 33.83 24.89 -29.00
CA GLY A 235 32.95 25.80 -29.73
C GLY A 235 32.43 26.99 -28.88
N TYR A 236 33.00 27.24 -27.71
CA TYR A 236 32.62 28.36 -26.84
C TYR A 236 33.08 29.70 -27.40
N MET A 237 32.27 30.73 -27.19
CA MET A 237 32.56 32.08 -27.62
C MET A 237 33.45 32.84 -26.63
N ASP A 238 33.53 32.38 -25.38
CA ASP A 238 34.25 33.02 -24.28
C ASP A 238 35.44 32.21 -23.75
N VAL A 239 36.08 31.41 -24.61
CA VAL A 239 37.31 30.64 -24.27
C VAL A 239 38.39 31.54 -23.66
N ASP A 240 38.50 32.80 -24.11
CA ASP A 240 39.45 33.78 -23.58
C ASP A 240 39.27 34.11 -22.09
N LYS A 241 38.08 33.85 -21.53
CA LYS A 241 37.77 34.08 -20.11
C LYS A 241 38.05 32.85 -19.26
N ILE A 242 38.26 31.68 -19.86
CA ILE A 242 38.50 30.43 -19.15
C ILE A 242 39.96 30.38 -18.74
N ASN A 243 40.23 30.03 -17.48
CA ASN A 243 41.61 29.85 -17.01
C ASN A 243 42.30 28.75 -17.82
N ALA A 244 43.51 29.01 -18.33
CA ALA A 244 44.27 28.04 -19.13
C ALA A 244 44.53 26.72 -18.39
N ALA A 245 44.64 26.75 -17.05
CA ALA A 245 44.78 25.55 -16.24
C ALA A 245 43.54 24.62 -16.29
N ALA A 246 42.36 25.14 -16.65
CA ALA A 246 41.12 24.37 -16.76
C ALA A 246 40.93 23.73 -18.15
N TRP A 247 41.70 24.13 -19.18
CA TRP A 247 41.51 23.60 -20.54
C TRP A 247 41.68 22.08 -20.64
N PRO A 248 42.70 21.45 -20.03
CA PRO A 248 42.84 19.98 -20.05
C PRO A 248 41.60 19.25 -19.53
N ALA A 249 41.04 19.72 -18.41
CA ALA A 249 39.86 19.13 -17.80
C ALA A 249 38.61 19.34 -18.66
N LEU A 250 38.41 20.55 -19.19
CA LEU A 250 37.26 20.86 -20.02
C LEU A 250 37.26 20.09 -21.35
N VAL A 251 38.42 19.95 -22.01
CA VAL A 251 38.51 19.12 -23.21
C VAL A 251 38.21 17.66 -22.88
N ALA A 252 38.77 17.14 -21.78
CA ALA A 252 38.52 15.78 -21.36
C ALA A 252 37.06 15.50 -20.96
N ASP A 253 36.33 16.52 -20.46
CA ASP A 253 34.89 16.48 -20.23
C ASP A 253 34.12 16.48 -21.55
N LEU A 254 34.42 17.42 -22.44
CA LEU A 254 33.77 17.57 -23.75
C LEU A 254 33.92 16.33 -24.64
N ASP A 255 35.06 15.62 -24.54
CA ASP A 255 35.30 14.36 -25.23
C ASP A 255 34.29 13.25 -24.83
N ALA A 256 33.65 13.37 -23.67
CA ALA A 256 32.58 12.46 -23.24
C ALA A 256 31.22 12.74 -23.90
N GLY A 257 31.10 13.81 -24.71
CA GLY A 257 29.90 14.13 -25.48
C GLY A 257 28.68 14.35 -24.60
N ASP A 258 27.59 13.63 -24.87
CA ASP A 258 26.32 13.73 -24.13
C ASP A 258 26.43 13.27 -22.67
N GLN A 259 27.50 12.53 -22.32
CA GLN A 259 27.79 12.10 -20.95
C GLN A 259 28.71 13.07 -20.20
N SER A 260 29.09 14.19 -20.83
CA SER A 260 29.90 15.23 -20.19
C SER A 260 29.12 15.94 -19.09
N ILE A 261 29.83 16.37 -18.06
CA ILE A 261 29.31 17.23 -16.99
C ILE A 261 28.72 18.50 -17.61
N THR A 262 29.40 19.07 -18.61
CA THR A 262 28.91 20.29 -19.25
C THR A 262 27.58 20.07 -19.95
N ALA A 263 27.41 18.98 -20.71
CA ALA A 263 26.15 18.67 -21.39
C ALA A 263 25.02 18.40 -20.38
N LEU A 264 25.29 17.61 -19.34
CA LEU A 264 24.28 17.17 -18.38
C LEU A 264 23.90 18.28 -17.38
N ALA A 265 24.88 18.94 -16.76
CA ALA A 265 24.63 19.94 -15.72
C ALA A 265 24.26 21.32 -16.27
N PHE A 266 24.79 21.72 -17.43
CA PHE A 266 24.59 23.06 -17.98
C PHE A 266 23.70 23.10 -19.22
N GLY A 267 23.45 21.95 -19.86
CA GLY A 267 22.70 21.87 -21.10
C GLY A 267 23.44 22.53 -22.27
N PHE A 268 22.70 22.79 -23.35
CA PHE A 268 23.26 23.45 -24.53
C PHE A 268 23.73 24.87 -24.21
N THR A 269 25.04 25.11 -24.30
CA THR A 269 25.61 26.44 -24.20
C THR A 269 26.74 26.67 -25.21
N ARG A 270 26.72 27.86 -25.83
CA ARG A 270 27.85 28.38 -26.63
C ARG A 270 28.65 29.44 -25.88
N LEU A 271 28.24 29.75 -24.65
CA LEU A 271 28.91 30.68 -23.75
C LEU A 271 29.09 29.96 -22.41
N PHE A 272 30.31 29.52 -22.12
CA PHE A 272 30.56 28.68 -20.96
C PHE A 272 30.31 29.45 -19.65
N GLN A 273 30.68 30.74 -19.62
CA GLN A 273 30.61 31.59 -18.44
C GLN A 273 31.40 30.96 -17.27
N PRO A 274 32.74 30.89 -17.35
CA PRO A 274 33.56 30.11 -16.43
C PRO A 274 33.31 30.41 -14.94
N ASP A 275 33.13 31.69 -14.60
CA ASP A 275 32.92 32.16 -13.22
C ASP A 275 31.46 32.09 -12.76
N LYS A 276 30.54 31.58 -13.58
CA LYS A 276 29.13 31.48 -13.20
C LYS A 276 28.97 30.49 -12.04
N PRO A 277 28.26 30.85 -10.96
CA PRO A 277 28.06 29.94 -9.84
C PRO A 277 27.18 28.76 -10.24
N VAL A 278 27.42 27.60 -9.65
CA VAL A 278 26.65 26.37 -9.88
C VAL A 278 25.70 26.07 -8.72
N THR A 279 24.56 25.44 -9.04
CA THR A 279 23.60 25.00 -8.02
C THR A 279 23.99 23.64 -7.44
N LYS A 280 23.49 23.32 -6.25
CA LYS A 280 23.69 22.01 -5.61
C LYS A 280 23.17 20.87 -6.48
N GLY A 281 22.08 21.07 -7.23
CA GLY A 281 21.57 20.11 -8.20
C GLY A 281 22.51 19.86 -9.39
N GLN A 282 23.15 20.91 -9.91
CA GLN A 282 24.17 20.78 -10.95
C GLN A 282 25.42 20.04 -10.45
N VAL A 283 25.84 20.34 -9.21
CA VAL A 283 26.96 19.64 -8.56
C VAL A 283 26.61 18.17 -8.32
N ALA A 284 25.42 17.87 -7.82
CA ALA A 284 24.94 16.50 -7.63
C ALA A 284 24.96 15.71 -8.94
N LEU A 285 24.48 16.31 -10.03
CA LEU A 285 24.52 15.68 -11.34
C LEU A 285 25.96 15.41 -11.80
N ALA A 286 26.87 16.38 -11.66
CA ALA A 286 28.28 16.20 -11.97
C ALA A 286 28.95 15.07 -11.15
N LEU A 287 28.63 14.97 -9.85
CA LEU A 287 29.13 13.91 -8.97
C LEU A 287 28.56 12.53 -9.31
N SER A 288 27.37 12.48 -9.90
CA SER A 288 26.70 11.25 -10.33
C SER A 288 27.15 10.73 -11.70
N THR A 289 28.04 11.44 -12.40
CA THR A 289 28.54 11.06 -13.74
C THR A 289 29.96 10.49 -13.71
N GLY A 290 30.34 9.80 -14.78
CA GLY A 290 31.66 9.17 -14.93
C GLY A 290 31.74 7.86 -14.14
N ASP A 291 32.85 7.64 -13.43
CA ASP A 291 33.13 6.39 -12.70
C ASP A 291 32.09 6.05 -11.61
N SER A 292 31.37 7.04 -11.10
CA SER A 292 30.33 6.89 -10.08
C SER A 292 28.93 6.59 -10.67
N ALA A 293 28.75 6.69 -11.99
CA ALA A 293 27.43 6.62 -12.61
C ALA A 293 26.71 5.31 -12.35
N ASP A 294 27.39 4.17 -12.48
CA ASP A 294 26.78 2.85 -12.27
C ASP A 294 26.23 2.68 -10.86
N VAL A 295 26.98 3.15 -9.85
CA VAL A 295 26.57 3.06 -8.44
C VAL A 295 25.36 3.95 -8.17
N VAL A 296 25.37 5.18 -8.69
CA VAL A 296 24.23 6.09 -8.49
C VAL A 296 23.00 5.61 -9.26
N MET A 297 23.15 5.06 -10.46
CA MET A 297 22.04 4.49 -11.23
C MET A 297 21.42 3.26 -10.56
N GLU A 298 22.24 2.37 -9.99
CA GLU A 298 21.75 1.21 -9.21
C GLU A 298 20.92 1.68 -8.01
N GLU A 299 21.37 2.71 -7.31
CA GLU A 299 20.67 3.28 -6.16
C GLU A 299 19.39 4.00 -6.55
N LEU A 300 19.38 4.72 -7.67
CA LEU A 300 18.17 5.30 -8.25
C LEU A 300 17.13 4.23 -8.58
N ALA A 301 17.55 3.13 -9.21
CA ALA A 301 16.65 2.00 -9.52
C ALA A 301 16.11 1.36 -8.23
N ARG A 302 16.92 1.25 -7.18
CA ARG A 302 16.45 0.76 -5.86
C ARG A 302 15.41 1.69 -5.26
N ILE A 303 15.66 3.00 -5.24
CA ILE A 303 14.73 4.02 -4.71
C ILE A 303 13.40 3.98 -5.48
N GLU A 304 13.45 3.89 -6.80
CA GLU A 304 12.24 3.78 -7.62
C GLU A 304 11.45 2.50 -7.32
N ALA A 305 12.14 1.35 -7.20
CA ALA A 305 11.51 0.09 -6.84
C ALA A 305 10.88 0.11 -5.44
N GLU A 306 11.55 0.70 -4.46
CA GLU A 306 11.04 0.85 -3.09
C GLU A 306 9.81 1.76 -3.07
N LYS A 307 9.84 2.89 -3.80
CA LYS A 307 8.68 3.77 -3.94
C LYS A 307 7.48 3.04 -4.56
N ILE A 308 7.69 2.29 -5.64
CA ILE A 308 6.61 1.50 -6.27
C ILE A 308 6.04 0.46 -5.29
N ALA A 309 6.91 -0.19 -4.50
CA ALA A 309 6.48 -1.15 -3.49
C ALA A 309 5.67 -0.47 -2.37
N GLU A 310 6.10 0.71 -1.90
CA GLU A 310 5.38 1.49 -0.90
C GLU A 310 4.00 1.93 -1.41
N ASP A 311 3.92 2.46 -2.64
CA ASP A 311 2.67 2.84 -3.30
C ASP A 311 1.71 1.64 -3.39
N ALA A 312 2.22 0.44 -3.70
CA ALA A 312 1.43 -0.79 -3.75
C ALA A 312 0.92 -1.23 -2.37
N VAL A 313 1.75 -1.11 -1.32
CA VAL A 313 1.34 -1.39 0.06
C VAL A 313 0.27 -0.41 0.53
N ASN A 314 0.43 0.87 0.22
CA ASN A 314 -0.56 1.90 0.56
C ASN A 314 -1.90 1.63 -0.13
N ALA A 315 -1.89 1.35 -1.43
CA ALA A 315 -3.10 0.98 -2.18
C ALA A 315 -3.77 -0.29 -1.62
N HIS A 316 -2.98 -1.29 -1.21
CA HIS A 316 -3.52 -2.48 -0.55
C HIS A 316 -4.16 -2.14 0.80
N GLY A 317 -3.51 -1.30 1.60
CA GLY A 317 -4.03 -0.82 2.89
C GLY A 317 -5.36 -0.09 2.74
N GLU A 318 -5.50 0.76 1.72
CA GLU A 318 -6.76 1.44 1.39
C GLU A 318 -7.87 0.46 1.03
N LEU A 319 -7.56 -0.55 0.21
CA LEU A 319 -8.52 -1.59 -0.17
C LEU A 319 -8.97 -2.42 1.04
N VAL A 320 -8.04 -2.81 1.91
CA VAL A 320 -8.35 -3.56 3.13
C VAL A 320 -9.27 -2.74 4.03
N ALA A 321 -8.97 -1.46 4.26
CA ALA A 321 -9.82 -0.58 5.06
C ALA A 321 -11.25 -0.45 4.48
N GLN A 322 -11.38 -0.39 3.15
CA GLN A 322 -12.67 -0.37 2.49
C GLN A 322 -13.43 -1.70 2.64
N VAL A 323 -12.76 -2.83 2.48
CA VAL A 323 -13.36 -4.17 2.67
C VAL A 323 -13.81 -4.36 4.11
N GLU A 324 -13.00 -3.99 5.10
CA GLU A 324 -13.37 -4.05 6.51
C GLU A 324 -14.60 -3.21 6.83
N LYS A 325 -14.66 -2.00 6.27
CA LYS A 325 -15.83 -1.11 6.42
C LYS A 325 -17.09 -1.73 5.82
N ASP A 326 -16.99 -2.28 4.61
CA ASP A 326 -18.12 -2.89 3.91
C ASP A 326 -18.59 -4.17 4.62
N LEU A 327 -17.66 -5.00 5.09
CA LEU A 327 -17.94 -6.20 5.85
C LEU A 327 -18.65 -5.84 7.17
N ASN A 328 -18.14 -4.86 7.91
CA ASN A 328 -18.79 -4.39 9.14
C ASN A 328 -20.20 -3.86 8.87
N ALA A 329 -20.39 -3.10 7.78
CA ALA A 329 -21.72 -2.61 7.39
C ALA A 329 -22.67 -3.77 7.00
N THR A 330 -22.17 -4.83 6.36
CA THR A 330 -22.97 -6.03 6.10
C THR A 330 -23.34 -6.77 7.37
N PHE A 331 -22.39 -6.94 8.29
CA PHE A 331 -22.59 -7.66 9.54
C PHE A 331 -23.61 -6.94 10.41
N GLU A 332 -23.50 -5.62 10.57
CA GLU A 332 -24.49 -4.82 11.32
C GLU A 332 -25.90 -4.96 10.72
N ARG A 333 -26.03 -4.96 9.39
CA ARG A 333 -27.32 -5.15 8.72
C ARG A 333 -27.91 -6.55 8.95
N GLU A 334 -27.08 -7.58 8.99
CA GLU A 334 -27.54 -8.94 9.31
C GLU A 334 -27.91 -9.06 10.78
N LEU A 335 -27.10 -8.46 11.67
CA LEU A 335 -27.37 -8.39 13.09
C LEU A 335 -28.71 -7.72 13.40
N THR A 336 -29.05 -6.61 12.71
CA THR A 336 -30.36 -5.97 12.87
C THR A 336 -31.50 -6.86 12.38
N LYS A 337 -31.33 -7.55 11.24
CA LYS A 337 -32.35 -8.47 10.73
C LYS A 337 -32.59 -9.66 11.68
N GLU A 338 -31.53 -10.21 12.25
CA GLU A 338 -31.66 -11.31 13.23
C GLU A 338 -32.31 -10.82 14.53
N ARG A 339 -31.95 -9.62 15.02
CA ARG A 339 -32.64 -8.99 16.17
C ARG A 339 -34.14 -8.81 15.92
N GLU A 340 -34.52 -8.31 14.74
CA GLU A 340 -35.94 -8.17 14.38
C GLU A 340 -36.67 -9.53 14.30
N LYS A 341 -36.01 -10.58 13.80
CA LYS A 341 -36.59 -11.93 13.77
C LYS A 341 -36.82 -12.46 15.18
N ILE A 342 -35.84 -12.28 16.07
CA ILE A 342 -35.95 -12.66 17.48
C ILE A 342 -37.12 -11.93 18.13
N GLU A 343 -37.23 -10.60 17.94
CA GLU A 343 -38.34 -9.82 18.50
C GLU A 343 -39.71 -10.31 18.01
N ARG A 344 -39.85 -10.63 16.72
CA ARG A 344 -41.10 -11.19 16.17
C ARG A 344 -41.43 -12.56 16.78
N LEU A 345 -40.43 -13.42 16.96
CA LEU A 345 -40.61 -14.74 17.56
C LEU A 345 -40.96 -14.65 19.05
N GLU A 346 -40.32 -13.74 19.78
CA GLU A 346 -40.64 -13.46 21.19
C GLU A 346 -42.08 -12.99 21.33
N LYS A 347 -42.53 -12.09 20.45
CA LYS A 347 -43.93 -11.63 20.45
C LYS A 347 -44.91 -12.76 20.19
N LEU A 348 -44.66 -13.60 19.19
CA LEU A 348 -45.50 -14.77 18.89
C LEU A 348 -45.50 -15.79 20.04
N ALA A 349 -44.36 -16.00 20.69
CA ALA A 349 -44.25 -16.89 21.83
C ALA A 349 -45.04 -16.36 23.04
N GLU A 350 -45.02 -15.05 23.26
CA GLU A 350 -45.80 -14.41 24.33
C GLU A 350 -47.31 -14.46 24.03
N GLU A 351 -47.72 -14.19 22.78
CA GLU A 351 -49.11 -14.36 22.34
C GLU A 351 -49.61 -15.80 22.57
N ALA A 352 -48.80 -16.80 22.20
CA ALA A 352 -49.12 -18.21 22.44
C ALA A 352 -49.21 -18.57 23.93
N ARG A 353 -48.36 -17.98 24.79
CA ARG A 353 -48.44 -18.15 26.25
C ARG A 353 -49.75 -17.60 26.80
N VAL A 354 -50.12 -16.38 26.40
CA VAL A 354 -51.37 -15.74 26.85
C VAL A 354 -52.59 -16.55 26.42
N GLU A 355 -52.62 -17.07 25.19
CA GLU A 355 -53.70 -17.93 24.70
C GLU A 355 -53.79 -19.23 25.51
N LEU A 356 -52.64 -19.87 25.78
CA LEU A 356 -52.58 -21.10 26.56
C LEU A 356 -53.11 -20.89 27.98
N ASP A 357 -52.73 -19.78 28.64
CA ASP A 357 -53.22 -19.45 29.97
C ASP A 357 -54.72 -19.14 29.97
N LYS A 358 -55.25 -18.53 28.91
CA LYS A 358 -56.70 -18.36 28.72
C LYS A 358 -57.42 -19.71 28.60
N LEU A 359 -56.94 -20.61 27.75
CA LEU A 359 -57.52 -21.96 27.60
C LEU A 359 -57.43 -22.78 28.90
N ARG A 360 -56.35 -22.61 29.68
CA ARG A 360 -56.24 -23.21 31.02
C ARG A 360 -57.31 -22.66 31.95
N ALA A 361 -57.54 -21.35 31.97
CA ALA A 361 -58.57 -20.73 32.79
C ALA A 361 -59.98 -21.23 32.40
N GLU A 362 -60.29 -21.27 31.10
CA GLU A 362 -61.55 -21.81 30.57
C GLU A 362 -61.75 -23.28 30.98
N ARG A 363 -60.73 -24.13 30.83
CA ARG A 363 -60.79 -25.53 31.27
C ARG A 363 -61.05 -25.66 32.78
N VAL A 364 -60.41 -24.82 33.59
CA VAL A 364 -60.63 -24.80 35.05
C VAL A 364 -62.08 -24.40 35.36
N GLU A 365 -62.64 -23.43 34.66
CA GLU A 365 -64.03 -23.01 34.82
C GLU A 365 -65.03 -24.09 34.41
N GLU A 366 -64.82 -24.75 33.26
CA GLU A 366 -65.61 -25.91 32.82
C GLU A 366 -65.55 -27.05 33.85
N ASN A 367 -64.36 -27.39 34.34
CA ASN A 367 -64.18 -28.42 35.36
C ASN A 367 -64.92 -28.06 36.66
N ASN A 368 -64.86 -26.80 37.08
CA ASN A 368 -65.60 -26.32 38.24
C ASN A 368 -67.12 -26.41 38.01
N ALA A 369 -67.61 -26.11 36.81
CA ALA A 369 -69.02 -26.29 36.45
C ALA A 369 -69.44 -27.76 36.51
N LEU A 370 -68.61 -28.68 36.01
CA LEU A 370 -68.84 -30.12 36.11
C LEU A 370 -68.86 -30.61 37.56
N ILE A 371 -67.94 -30.14 38.41
CA ILE A 371 -67.92 -30.47 39.84
C ILE A 371 -69.22 -30.00 40.53
N ARG A 372 -69.68 -28.78 40.23
CA ARG A 372 -70.96 -28.27 40.74
C ARG A 372 -72.15 -29.10 40.25
N GLY A 373 -72.18 -29.44 38.96
CA GLY A 373 -73.22 -30.31 38.39
C GLY A 373 -73.24 -31.69 39.04
N ARG A 374 -72.06 -32.29 39.26
CA ARG A 374 -71.92 -33.57 39.97
C ARG A 374 -72.43 -33.48 41.40
N ALA A 375 -72.09 -32.42 42.13
CA ALA A 375 -72.59 -32.20 43.49
C ALA A 375 -74.12 -32.04 43.54
N SER A 376 -74.71 -31.37 42.54
CA SER A 376 -76.17 -31.25 42.41
C SER A 376 -76.83 -32.61 42.20
N VAL A 377 -76.33 -33.41 41.26
CA VAL A 377 -76.86 -34.76 40.98
C VAL A 377 -76.73 -35.67 42.21
N GLU A 378 -75.59 -35.62 42.91
CA GLU A 378 -75.39 -36.38 44.14
C GLU A 378 -76.44 -35.99 45.20
N SER A 379 -76.72 -34.69 45.35
CA SER A 379 -77.75 -34.20 46.29
C SER A 379 -79.16 -34.67 45.92
N GLU A 380 -79.51 -34.70 44.63
CA GLU A 380 -80.79 -35.24 44.16
C GLU A 380 -80.87 -36.75 44.38
N MET A 381 -79.78 -37.48 44.15
CA MET A 381 -79.69 -38.92 44.39
C MET A 381 -79.86 -39.26 45.87
N GLU A 382 -79.29 -38.48 46.79
CA GLU A 382 -79.51 -38.63 48.23
C GLU A 382 -81.00 -38.46 48.59
N VAL A 383 -81.66 -37.45 48.02
CA VAL A 383 -83.11 -37.22 48.23
C VAL A 383 -83.94 -38.38 47.69
N LEU A 384 -83.66 -38.85 46.47
CA LEU A 384 -84.33 -40.00 45.88
C LEU A 384 -84.10 -41.28 46.69
N SER A 385 -82.89 -41.48 47.22
CA SER A 385 -82.58 -42.63 48.07
C SER A 385 -83.39 -42.61 49.36
N LYS A 386 -83.51 -41.44 50.01
CA LYS A 386 -84.38 -41.25 51.19
C LYS A 386 -85.84 -41.50 50.87
N LEU A 387 -86.33 -40.99 49.74
CA LEU A 387 -87.70 -41.22 49.31
C LEU A 387 -87.96 -42.70 48.98
N ARG A 388 -86.98 -43.38 48.37
CA ARG A 388 -87.06 -44.82 48.11
C ARG A 388 -87.15 -45.62 49.40
N SER A 389 -86.31 -45.32 50.40
CA SER A 389 -86.39 -46.01 51.70
C SER A 389 -87.72 -45.77 52.41
N GLU A 390 -88.26 -44.55 52.34
CA GLU A 390 -89.59 -44.23 52.90
C GLU A 390 -90.70 -45.04 52.21
N VAL A 391 -90.68 -45.13 50.86
CA VAL A 391 -91.66 -45.93 50.12
C VAL A 391 -91.50 -47.44 50.40
N GLU A 392 -90.27 -47.94 50.53
CA GLU A 392 -89.98 -49.32 50.94
C GLU A 392 -90.54 -49.60 52.35
N GLU A 393 -90.38 -48.68 53.29
CA GLU A 393 -90.94 -48.77 54.64
C GLU A 393 -92.48 -48.77 54.61
N GLN A 394 -93.09 -47.87 53.82
CA GLN A 394 -94.54 -47.85 53.61
C GLN A 394 -95.05 -49.15 52.97
N LEU A 395 -94.33 -49.70 51.99
CA LEU A 395 -94.66 -50.98 51.37
C LEU A 395 -94.59 -52.12 52.38
N GLN A 396 -93.55 -52.17 53.21
CA GLN A 396 -93.40 -53.18 54.25
C GLN A 396 -94.52 -53.08 55.30
N SER A 397 -94.92 -51.87 55.67
CA SER A 397 -96.09 -51.62 56.52
C SER A 397 -97.39 -52.16 55.90
N VAL A 398 -97.63 -51.91 54.61
CA VAL A 398 -98.80 -52.43 53.89
C VAL A 398 -98.77 -53.95 53.78
N LEU A 399 -97.62 -54.56 53.49
CA LEU A 399 -97.47 -56.01 53.44
C LEU A 399 -97.76 -56.65 54.81
N SER A 400 -97.27 -56.04 55.89
CA SER A 400 -97.58 -56.46 57.25
C SER A 400 -99.10 -56.41 57.52
N LYS A 401 -99.75 -55.28 57.20
CA LYS A 401 -101.22 -55.14 57.29
C LYS A 401 -101.96 -56.17 56.43
N LYS A 402 -101.46 -56.49 55.22
CA LYS A 402 -102.05 -57.52 54.35
C LYS A 402 -101.99 -58.91 55.00
N VAL A 403 -100.87 -59.25 55.65
CA VAL A 403 -100.73 -60.51 56.40
C VAL A 403 -101.72 -60.55 57.56
N GLU A 404 -101.84 -59.46 58.32
CA GLU A 404 -102.81 -59.33 59.41
C GLU A 404 -104.26 -59.50 58.91
N ILE A 405 -104.63 -58.83 57.81
CA ILE A 405 -105.94 -58.99 57.16
C ILE A 405 -106.15 -60.44 56.71
N SER A 406 -105.14 -61.11 56.16
CA SER A 406 -105.26 -62.52 55.73
C SER A 406 -105.48 -63.46 56.91
N PHE A 407 -104.87 -63.17 58.06
CA PHE A 407 -105.09 -63.92 59.30
C PHE A 407 -106.52 -63.72 59.81
N GLU A 408 -107.01 -62.46 59.83
CA GLU A 408 -108.39 -62.16 60.17
C GLU A 408 -109.39 -62.79 59.19
N LYS A 409 -109.07 -62.80 57.88
CA LYS A 409 -109.88 -63.47 56.87
C LYS A 409 -109.97 -64.97 57.12
N ASN A 410 -108.85 -65.64 57.37
CA ASN A 410 -108.83 -67.07 57.73
C ASN A 410 -109.61 -67.35 59.02
N ARG A 411 -109.53 -66.45 60.01
CA ARG A 411 -110.33 -66.52 61.23
C ARG A 411 -111.83 -66.43 60.93
N ILE A 412 -112.24 -65.52 60.04
CA ILE A 412 -113.63 -65.39 59.59
C ILE A 412 -114.07 -66.62 58.79
N GLU A 413 -113.26 -67.14 57.87
CA GLU A 413 -113.58 -68.38 57.13
C GLU A 413 -113.77 -69.56 58.10
N LYS A 414 -112.94 -69.67 59.13
CA LYS A 414 -113.10 -70.69 60.18
C LYS A 414 -114.42 -70.54 60.92
N LEU A 415 -114.77 -69.32 61.34
CA LEU A 415 -116.08 -69.04 61.95
C LEU A 415 -117.23 -69.35 61.00
N GLN A 416 -117.10 -69.08 59.70
CA GLN A 416 -118.10 -69.45 58.70
C GLN A 416 -118.27 -70.97 58.59
N THR A 417 -117.17 -71.74 58.61
CA THR A 417 -117.26 -73.21 58.61
C THR A 417 -117.90 -73.77 59.88
N GLU A 418 -117.60 -73.20 61.05
CA GLU A 418 -118.26 -73.56 62.31
C GLU A 418 -119.76 -73.27 62.25
N ILE A 419 -120.16 -72.10 61.74
CA ILE A 419 -121.56 -71.73 61.53
C ILE A 419 -122.26 -72.69 60.55
N GLU A 420 -121.63 -73.08 59.44
CA GLU A 420 -122.24 -74.03 58.49
C GLU A 420 -122.34 -75.45 59.09
N ASN A 421 -121.37 -75.88 59.89
CA ASN A 421 -121.44 -77.14 60.63
C ASN A 421 -122.57 -77.13 61.66
N ASP A 422 -122.70 -76.04 62.44
CA ASP A 422 -123.80 -75.86 63.38
C ASP A 422 -125.14 -75.84 62.64
N ARG A 423 -125.20 -75.20 61.46
CA ARG A 423 -126.40 -75.21 60.60
C ARG A 423 -126.75 -76.62 60.14
N GLN A 424 -125.77 -77.42 59.73
CA GLN A 424 -125.99 -78.82 59.37
C GLN A 424 -126.42 -79.66 60.57
N ALA A 425 -125.85 -79.44 61.75
CA ALA A 425 -126.26 -80.10 62.99
C ALA A 425 -127.72 -79.74 63.36
N VAL A 426 -128.13 -78.49 63.18
CA VAL A 426 -129.53 -78.07 63.35
C VAL A 426 -130.45 -78.76 62.35
N VAL A 427 -130.05 -78.92 61.09
CA VAL A 427 -130.83 -79.67 60.09
C VAL A 427 -130.94 -81.15 60.44
N GLN A 428 -129.87 -81.77 60.97
CA GLN A 428 -129.92 -83.15 61.46
C GLN A 428 -130.85 -83.30 62.67
N LEU A 429 -130.75 -82.39 63.66
CA LEU A 429 -131.65 -82.36 64.80
C LEU A 429 -133.11 -82.11 64.39
N GLN A 430 -133.36 -81.29 63.37
CA GLN A 430 -134.68 -81.12 62.78
C GLN A 430 -135.19 -82.42 62.15
N TYR A 431 -134.35 -83.16 61.45
CA TYR A 431 -134.70 -84.47 60.90
C TYR A 431 -135.00 -85.50 62.00
N GLU A 432 -134.18 -85.58 63.05
CA GLU A 432 -134.41 -86.44 64.21
C GLU A 432 -135.71 -86.08 64.94
N LEU A 433 -136.00 -84.79 65.12
CA LEU A 433 -137.24 -84.31 65.73
C LEU A 433 -138.46 -84.64 64.86
N GLU A 434 -138.33 -84.61 63.53
CA GLU A 434 -139.39 -85.02 62.59
C GLU A 434 -139.64 -86.54 62.67
N VAL A 435 -138.59 -87.36 62.83
CA VAL A 435 -138.68 -88.81 63.05
C VAL A 435 -139.33 -89.13 64.40
N GLU A 436 -138.94 -88.43 65.48
CA GLU A 436 -139.57 -88.58 66.80
C GLU A 436 -141.03 -88.11 66.81
N ARG A 437 -141.37 -87.03 66.09
CA ARG A 437 -142.76 -86.58 65.90
C ARG A 437 -143.60 -87.62 65.17
N LYS A 438 -143.05 -88.29 64.14
CA LYS A 438 -143.74 -89.35 63.41
C LYS A 438 -143.95 -90.60 64.25
N ALA A 439 -142.97 -90.96 65.09
CA ALA A 439 -143.08 -92.06 66.04
C ALA A 439 -144.15 -91.79 67.13
N LEU A 440 -144.28 -90.55 67.61
CA LEU A 440 -145.34 -90.13 68.54
C LEU A 440 -146.75 -90.11 67.91
N SER A 441 -146.86 -89.96 66.59
CA SER A 441 -148.16 -89.93 65.89
C SER A 441 -148.80 -91.31 65.67
N MET A 442 -148.14 -92.40 66.06
CA MET A 442 -148.73 -93.75 66.09
C MET A 442 -149.50 -94.08 67.39
N ALA A 443 -149.64 -93.17 68.37
CA ALA A 443 -150.08 -93.50 69.74
C ALA A 443 -151.37 -92.78 70.25
N ARG A 444 -152.25 -92.34 69.34
CA ARG A 444 -153.66 -91.95 69.59
C ARG A 444 -154.50 -92.34 68.39
#